data_AF-K2DG51-F1
#
_entry.id   AF-K2DG51-F1
#
_cell.length_a   1.000
_cell.length_b   1.000
_cell.length_c   1.000
_cell.angle_alpha   90.00
_cell.angle_beta   90.00
_cell.angle_gamma   90.00
#
_symmetry.space_group_name_H-M   'P 1'
#
loop_
_entity.id
_entity.type
_entity.pdbx_description
1 polymer ?
#
loop_
_entity_poly.entity_id
_entity_poly.type
_entity_poly.pdbx_seq_one_letter_code
_entity_poly.pdbx_strand_id
1 'polypeptide(L)'
;VEDFLSTDHGKAIITNSSLQILLKQSPAAINKLAEVFYLSGGEKHYLLSANVGEGLFFAGSAHAAIQIIASPEEYQLATTKPQEMLEEKPFFKNTANISPSAPTPIPAPHPGGV
;
A
#
# COMPACT_ATOMS: atom_id res chain seq x y z
N VAL A 1 -4.17 -17.93 -8.84
CA VAL A 1 -4.59 -16.95 -9.88
C VAL A 1 -5.19 -17.61 -11.11
N GLU A 2 -4.81 -18.87 -11.44
CA GLU A 2 -5.36 -19.53 -12.63
C GLU A 2 -6.87 -19.77 -12.59
N ASP A 3 -7.44 -20.05 -11.41
CA ASP A 3 -8.88 -20.28 -11.22
C ASP A 3 -9.74 -19.07 -11.59
N PHE A 4 -9.22 -17.86 -11.46
CA PHE A 4 -9.94 -16.64 -11.86
C PHE A 4 -9.82 -16.40 -13.38
N LEU A 5 -8.71 -16.81 -14.00
CA LEU A 5 -8.50 -16.64 -15.44
C LEU A 5 -9.19 -17.72 -16.29
N SER A 6 -9.52 -18.86 -15.69
CA SER A 6 -10.19 -19.98 -16.36
C SER A 6 -11.71 -19.83 -16.47
N THR A 7 -12.31 -18.86 -15.76
CA THR A 7 -13.76 -18.62 -15.79
C THR A 7 -14.10 -17.30 -16.48
N ASP A 8 -15.20 -17.27 -17.23
CA ASP A 8 -15.67 -16.04 -17.89
C ASP A 8 -16.01 -14.93 -16.89
N HIS A 9 -16.43 -15.31 -15.68
CA HIS A 9 -16.73 -14.37 -14.61
C HIS A 9 -15.46 -13.71 -14.05
N GLY A 10 -14.39 -14.49 -13.83
CA GLY A 10 -13.14 -13.91 -13.35
C GLY A 10 -12.47 -13.00 -14.39
N LYS A 11 -12.61 -13.30 -15.69
CA LYS A 11 -12.24 -12.36 -16.77
C LYS A 11 -13.04 -11.06 -16.68
N ALA A 12 -14.36 -11.13 -16.52
CA ALA A 12 -15.20 -9.94 -16.43
C ALA A 12 -14.83 -9.04 -15.23
N ILE A 13 -14.46 -9.63 -14.07
CA ILE A 13 -14.02 -8.85 -12.90
C ILE A 13 -12.73 -8.08 -13.22
N ILE A 14 -11.75 -8.73 -13.87
CA ILE A 14 -10.48 -8.10 -14.21
C ILE A 14 -10.71 -6.95 -15.20
N THR A 15 -11.48 -7.18 -16.27
CA THR A 15 -11.73 -6.18 -17.31
C THR A 15 -12.51 -4.96 -16.81
N ASN A 16 -13.42 -5.13 -15.84
CA ASN A 16 -14.22 -4.03 -15.29
C ASN A 16 -13.57 -3.34 -14.07
N SER A 17 -12.40 -3.79 -13.63
CA SER A 17 -11.68 -3.13 -12.53
C SER A 17 -11.02 -1.84 -13.02
N SER A 18 -11.33 -0.72 -12.37
CA SER A 18 -10.78 0.60 -12.73
C SER A 18 -9.30 0.76 -12.39
N LEU A 19 -8.78 -0.08 -11.47
CA LEU A 19 -7.39 -0.09 -11.04
C LEU A 19 -6.89 -1.53 -11.08
N GLN A 20 -5.74 -1.75 -11.70
CA GLN A 20 -5.08 -3.04 -11.71
C GLN A 20 -3.61 -2.84 -11.31
N ILE A 21 -3.12 -3.74 -10.47
CA ILE A 21 -1.72 -3.78 -10.03
C ILE A 21 -1.26 -5.24 -10.15
N LEU A 22 -0.15 -5.47 -10.84
CA LEU A 22 0.55 -6.75 -10.85
C LEU A 22 1.85 -6.62 -10.07
N LEU A 23 1.95 -7.31 -8.93
CA LEU A 23 3.21 -7.47 -8.20
C LEU A 23 4.03 -8.62 -8.80
N LYS A 24 5.17 -8.96 -8.18
CA LYS A 24 6.01 -10.10 -8.57
C LYS A 24 5.20 -11.37 -8.87
N GLN A 25 5.44 -11.97 -10.04
CA GLN A 25 4.75 -13.18 -10.49
C GLN A 25 5.67 -14.39 -10.56
N SER A 26 5.10 -15.60 -10.50
CA SER A 26 5.84 -16.84 -10.67
C SER A 26 6.11 -17.14 -12.16
N PRO A 27 7.20 -17.86 -12.50
CA PRO A 27 7.48 -18.27 -13.88
C PRO A 27 6.39 -19.14 -14.51
N ALA A 28 5.61 -19.86 -13.69
CA ALA A 28 4.51 -20.69 -14.17
C ALA A 28 3.31 -19.85 -14.62
N ALA A 29 3.00 -18.76 -13.92
CA ALA A 29 1.81 -17.94 -14.18
C ALA A 29 2.05 -16.80 -15.17
N ILE A 30 3.31 -16.37 -15.35
CA ILE A 30 3.64 -15.13 -16.07
C ILE A 30 3.21 -15.14 -17.54
N ASN A 31 3.26 -16.28 -18.24
CA ASN A 31 2.89 -16.36 -19.66
C ASN A 31 1.41 -16.06 -19.88
N LYS A 32 0.56 -16.63 -19.01
CA LYS A 32 -0.89 -16.43 -19.07
C LYS A 32 -1.28 -15.00 -18.70
N LEU A 33 -0.60 -14.44 -17.69
CA LEU A 33 -0.80 -13.04 -17.31
C LEU A 33 -0.33 -12.08 -18.41
N ALA A 34 0.77 -12.39 -19.09
CA ALA A 34 1.24 -11.58 -20.22
C ALA A 34 0.21 -11.52 -21.35
N GLU A 35 -0.49 -12.62 -21.63
CA GLU A 35 -1.56 -12.65 -22.64
C GLU A 35 -2.80 -11.89 -22.17
N VAL A 36 -3.24 -12.08 -20.93
CA VAL A 36 -4.46 -11.45 -20.39
C VAL A 36 -4.31 -9.93 -20.22
N PHE A 37 -3.14 -9.49 -19.79
CA PHE A 37 -2.85 -8.07 -19.51
C PHE A 37 -2.05 -7.38 -20.63
N TYR A 38 -1.88 -8.05 -21.78
CA TYR A 38 -1.16 -7.51 -22.95
C TYR A 38 0.24 -6.98 -22.62
N LEU A 39 1.01 -7.75 -21.84
CA LEU A 39 2.34 -7.35 -21.41
C LEU A 39 3.37 -7.54 -22.53
N SER A 40 4.27 -6.57 -22.65
CA SER A 40 5.49 -6.68 -23.43
C SER A 40 6.47 -7.68 -22.81
N GLY A 41 7.45 -8.12 -23.62
CA GLY A 41 8.53 -8.97 -23.12
C GLY A 41 9.34 -8.32 -21.99
N GLY A 42 9.49 -6.99 -22.00
CA GLY A 42 10.19 -6.23 -20.97
C GLY A 42 9.41 -6.22 -19.65
N GLU A 43 8.10 -5.94 -19.69
CA GLU A 43 7.24 -5.93 -18.50
C GLU A 43 7.12 -7.33 -17.88
N LYS A 44 7.03 -8.36 -18.73
CA LYS A 44 7.10 -9.75 -18.29
C LYS A 44 8.40 -10.02 -17.51
N HIS A 45 9.55 -9.59 -18.04
CA HIS A 45 10.83 -9.79 -17.37
C HIS A 45 10.90 -9.02 -16.05
N TYR A 46 10.42 -7.78 -16.05
CA TYR A 46 10.34 -6.94 -14.87
C TYR A 46 9.55 -7.61 -13.74
N LEU A 47 8.38 -8.17 -14.02
CA LEU A 47 7.56 -8.87 -13.02
C LEU A 47 8.19 -10.15 -12.46
N LEU A 48 9.10 -10.78 -13.20
CA LEU A 48 9.85 -11.95 -12.72
C LEU A 48 10.98 -11.53 -11.77
N SER A 49 11.62 -10.40 -12.04
CA SER A 49 12.73 -9.86 -11.24
C SER A 49 12.31 -8.91 -10.11
N ALA A 50 11.05 -8.47 -10.07
CA ALA A 50 10.55 -7.50 -9.09
C ALA A 50 10.81 -7.91 -7.62
N ASN A 51 11.11 -6.92 -6.78
CA ASN A 51 11.25 -7.10 -5.33
C ASN A 51 9.91 -7.00 -4.61
N VAL A 52 9.93 -7.20 -3.29
CA VAL A 52 8.74 -7.03 -2.43
C VAL A 52 8.30 -5.56 -2.49
N GLY A 53 7.02 -5.33 -2.81
CA GLY A 53 6.46 -3.99 -2.98
C GLY A 53 6.64 -3.39 -4.37
N GLU A 54 7.39 -4.03 -5.27
CA GLU A 54 7.53 -3.59 -6.66
C GLU A 54 6.52 -4.31 -7.58
N GLY A 55 6.05 -3.59 -8.59
CA GLY A 55 5.09 -4.12 -9.54
C GLY A 55 4.75 -3.17 -10.69
N LEU A 56 3.78 -3.57 -11.50
CA LEU A 56 3.25 -2.81 -12.61
C LEU A 56 1.85 -2.30 -12.26
N PHE A 57 1.62 -1.00 -12.45
CA PHE A 57 0.35 -0.33 -12.31
C PHE A 57 -0.25 -0.02 -13.68
N PHE A 58 -1.53 -0.31 -13.84
CA PHE A 58 -2.25 -0.14 -15.09
C PHE A 58 -3.24 1.01 -14.95
N ALA A 59 -3.11 1.99 -15.83
CA ALA A 59 -4.03 3.11 -15.98
C ALA A 59 -4.61 3.06 -17.40
N GLY A 60 -5.65 2.26 -17.60
CA GLY A 60 -6.19 1.97 -18.92
C GLY A 60 -5.14 1.26 -19.79
N SER A 61 -4.69 1.92 -20.85
CA SER A 61 -3.67 1.40 -21.78
C SER A 61 -2.23 1.71 -21.37
N ALA A 62 -2.02 2.51 -20.33
CA ALA A 62 -0.69 2.88 -19.85
C ALA A 62 -0.25 1.96 -18.72
N HIS A 63 1.01 1.49 -18.79
CA HIS A 63 1.63 0.68 -17.75
C HIS A 63 2.82 1.43 -17.15
N ALA A 64 2.90 1.46 -15.82
CA ALA A 64 3.97 2.13 -15.10
C ALA A 64 4.53 1.22 -14.01
N ALA A 65 5.86 1.18 -13.87
CA ALA A 65 6.50 0.53 -12.73
C ALA A 65 6.21 1.33 -11.45
N ILE A 66 5.82 0.64 -10.39
CA ILE A 66 5.53 1.22 -9.09
C ILE A 66 6.29 0.50 -7.98
N GLN A 67 6.56 1.23 -6.91
CA GLN A 67 7.06 0.70 -5.65
C GLN A 67 6.15 1.19 -4.52
N ILE A 68 5.61 0.24 -3.76
CA ILE A 68 4.72 0.47 -2.64
C ILE A 68 5.55 0.39 -1.36
N ILE A 69 5.57 1.48 -0.60
CA ILE A 69 6.32 1.60 0.65
C ILE A 69 5.33 1.97 1.75
N ALA A 70 5.29 1.18 2.82
CA ALA A 70 4.47 1.47 3.99
C ALA A 70 5.15 2.52 4.86
N SER A 71 4.35 3.40 5.47
CA SER A 71 4.85 4.23 6.57
C SER A 71 5.20 3.36 7.79
N PRO A 72 6.07 3.84 8.70
CA PRO A 72 6.38 3.10 9.93
C PRO A 72 5.13 2.78 10.78
N GLU A 73 4.14 3.67 10.75
CA GLU A 73 2.88 3.55 11.50
C GLU A 73 1.99 2.45 10.89
N GLU A 74 1.82 2.44 9.57
CA GLU A 74 1.06 1.40 8.86
C GLU A 74 1.74 0.02 8.97
N TYR A 75 3.07 0.00 8.95
CA TYR A 75 3.83 -1.23 9.04
C TYR A 75 3.64 -1.94 10.39
N GLN A 76 3.61 -1.20 11.49
CA GLN A 76 3.34 -1.76 12.83
C GLN A 76 1.92 -2.34 12.94
N LEU A 77 0.94 -1.71 12.28
CA LEU A 77 -0.45 -2.16 12.31
C LEU A 77 -0.70 -3.42 11.46
N ALA A 78 -0.01 -3.55 10.34
CA ALA A 78 -0.29 -4.57 9.34
C ALA A 78 0.85 -5.58 9.10
N THR A 79 1.92 -5.56 9.92
CA THR A 79 2.98 -6.56 9.80
C THR A 79 2.44 -7.96 10.09
N THR A 80 2.73 -8.89 9.17
CA THR A 80 2.35 -10.30 9.32
C THR A 80 3.58 -11.18 9.58
N LYS A 81 4.74 -10.58 9.88
CA LYS A 81 5.97 -11.32 10.17
C LYS A 81 6.01 -11.71 11.64
N PRO A 82 5.91 -13.01 11.96
CA PRO A 82 5.85 -13.44 13.36
C PRO A 82 7.12 -13.08 14.15
N GLN A 83 8.28 -13.06 13.47
CA GLN A 83 9.58 -12.74 14.07
C GLN A 83 9.63 -11.30 14.61
N GLU A 84 9.03 -10.35 13.89
CA GLU A 84 9.01 -8.94 14.30
C GLU A 84 8.07 -8.75 15.50
N MET A 85 6.94 -9.48 15.55
CA MET A 85 6.02 -9.46 16.70
C MET A 85 6.64 -9.99 18.01
N LEU A 86 7.64 -10.86 17.95
CA LEU A 86 8.37 -11.35 19.13
C LEU A 86 9.40 -10.34 19.64
N GLU A 87 9.91 -9.46 18.78
CA GLU A 87 10.90 -8.43 19.12
C GLU A 87 10.26 -7.11 19.57
N GLU A 88 8.98 -6.88 19.24
CA GLU A 88 8.23 -5.73 19.71
C GLU A 88 7.93 -5.81 21.21
N LYS A 89 8.82 -5.21 22.02
CA LYS A 89 8.42 -4.67 23.33
C LYS A 89 7.26 -3.69 23.11
N PRO A 90 6.14 -3.79 23.88
CA PRO A 90 5.01 -2.90 23.71
C PRO A 90 5.44 -1.46 23.98
N PHE A 91 5.62 -0.67 22.92
CA PHE A 91 5.99 0.74 22.98
C PHE A 91 4.73 1.61 23.12
N PHE A 92 3.90 1.35 24.14
CA PHE A 92 2.98 2.37 24.66
C PHE A 92 3.78 3.43 25.43
N LYS A 93 4.63 4.17 24.72
CA LYS A 93 5.28 5.39 25.21
C LYS A 93 5.42 6.33 24.04
N ASN A 94 4.35 7.09 23.77
CA ASN A 94 4.41 8.56 23.73
C ASN A 94 3.06 9.17 23.31
N THR A 95 2.06 9.14 24.19
CA THR A 95 0.95 10.11 24.17
C THR A 95 1.10 11.16 25.29
N ALA A 96 2.27 11.21 25.94
CA ALA A 96 2.54 12.10 27.07
C ALA A 96 3.28 13.40 26.69
N ASN A 97 3.44 13.73 25.40
CA ASN A 97 4.13 14.96 25.00
C ASN A 97 3.38 15.89 24.03
N ILE A 98 2.08 15.69 23.85
CA ILE A 98 1.18 16.82 23.56
C ILE A 98 0.80 17.41 24.92
N SER A 99 1.66 18.30 25.42
CA SER A 99 1.20 19.26 26.42
C SER A 99 0.01 19.99 25.79
N PRO A 100 -1.20 19.96 26.36
CA PRO A 100 -2.19 20.93 25.96
C PRO A 100 -1.59 22.28 26.32
N SER A 101 -1.12 23.04 25.32
CA SER A 101 -0.88 24.46 25.51
C SER A 101 -2.18 25.02 26.07
N ALA A 102 -2.14 25.35 27.37
CA ALA A 102 -3.29 25.86 28.08
C ALA A 102 -3.91 26.97 27.22
N PRO A 103 -5.25 27.01 27.07
CA PRO A 103 -5.88 28.14 26.39
C PRO A 103 -5.37 29.39 27.08
N THR A 104 -4.72 30.26 26.31
CA THR A 104 -4.17 31.54 26.79
C THR A 104 -5.26 32.23 27.61
N PRO A 105 -5.02 32.61 28.87
CA PRO A 105 -6.04 33.28 29.66
C PRO A 105 -6.49 34.53 28.91
N ILE A 106 -7.79 34.64 28.63
CA ILE A 106 -8.38 35.89 28.16
C ILE A 106 -8.00 36.95 29.21
N PRO A 107 -7.30 38.04 28.84
CA PRO A 107 -6.93 39.06 29.81
C PRO A 107 -8.20 39.63 30.44
N ALA A 108 -8.26 39.61 31.77
CA ALA A 108 -9.35 40.21 32.53
C ALA A 108 -9.48 41.70 32.16
N PRO A 109 -10.69 42.24 32.00
CA PRO A 109 -10.85 43.68 31.79
C PRO A 109 -10.28 44.42 33.00
N HIS A 110 -9.36 45.36 32.74
CA HIS A 110 -8.71 46.15 33.78
C HIS A 110 -9.76 46.87 34.65
N PRO A 111 -9.71 46.75 35.99
CA PRO A 111 -10.47 47.60 36.87
C PRO A 111 -9.62 48.82 37.26
N GLY A 112 -10.07 49.99 36.86
CA GLY A 112 -9.56 51.29 37.29
C GLY A 112 -10.10 52.35 36.33
N GLY A 113 -11.07 53.19 36.67
CA GLY A 113 -11.41 53.73 37.98
C GLY A 113 -11.06 55.22 37.96
N VAL A 114 -12.01 56.05 37.54
CA VAL A 114 -12.52 57.30 38.15
C VAL A 114 -13.64 57.85 37.28
#